data_AF-A0A7N2LPQ8-F1
#
_entry.id   AF-A0A7N2LPQ8-F1
#
_cell.length_a   1.000
_cell.length_b   1.000
_cell.length_c   1.000
_cell.angle_alpha   90.00
_cell.angle_beta   90.00
_cell.angle_gamma   90.00
#
_symmetry.space_group_name_H-M   'P 1'
#
loop_
_entity.id
_entity.type
_entity.pdbx_description
1 polymer ?
#
loop_
_entity_poly.entity_id
_entity_poly.type
_entity_poly.pdbx_seq_one_letter_code
_entity_poly.pdbx_strand_id
1 'polypeptide(L)'
;MAGVIGRFWKSVWKLNTPPKVRNFLWRACSNILPTRDNLHRKKLQVEPWCAICHQPIETVCHILWECPLARNVWTLVKGRTQKSAAQASDFLALTRSMVERLPKEEMERRSAIAWAIWNARNKLCFENFQTLPEIILRGAISFLHECQELVAQQRTRNPPYTATRMHFTIATALTFGTMFWDLASKTKKQQNIFNAMGSMYAATMFLGVQNASSVQPIVDVERTVFYRERAAGMYSALSYAFAQRIPIWWRWYYWACPVAWSLYGLVVSQFGDVKDMLDNGKTVEDFARSYFRFKQDFLGVVAVVVAGFAVLFSFIFAFSIMVFNFQRR
;
A
#
# COMPACT_ATOMS: atom_id res chain seq x y z
N MET A 1 25.01 -0.92 -25.98
CA MET A 1 24.07 0.13 -25.52
C MET A 1 23.20 -0.30 -24.33
N ALA A 2 22.77 -1.57 -24.20
CA ALA A 2 21.91 -2.05 -23.11
C ALA A 2 22.50 -1.82 -21.68
N GLY A 3 23.80 -1.99 -21.49
CA GLY A 3 24.46 -1.80 -20.18
C GLY A 3 24.48 -0.34 -19.68
N VAL A 4 24.52 0.64 -20.60
CA VAL A 4 24.55 2.07 -20.24
C VAL A 4 23.17 2.54 -19.76
N ILE A 5 22.11 2.13 -20.47
CA ILE A 5 20.72 2.40 -20.08
C ILE A 5 20.39 1.74 -18.74
N GLY A 6 20.87 0.51 -18.51
CA GLY A 6 20.71 -0.18 -17.22
C GLY A 6 21.38 0.56 -16.05
N ARG A 7 22.60 1.09 -16.23
CA ARG A 7 23.28 1.89 -15.20
C ARG A 7 22.56 3.20 -14.89
N PHE A 8 22.06 3.88 -15.92
CA PHE A 8 21.25 5.09 -15.76
C PHE A 8 20.01 4.83 -14.89
N TRP A 9 19.22 3.80 -15.21
CA TRP A 9 18.03 3.47 -14.43
C TRP A 9 18.37 3.04 -13.01
N LYS A 10 19.44 2.25 -12.81
CA LYS A 10 19.91 1.91 -11.45
C LYS A 10 20.23 3.16 -10.62
N SER A 11 20.79 4.20 -11.23
CA SER A 11 21.05 5.48 -10.55
C SER A 11 19.75 6.20 -10.18
N VAL A 12 18.82 6.33 -11.14
CA VAL A 12 17.51 6.97 -10.95
C VAL A 12 16.68 6.26 -9.87
N TRP A 13 16.66 4.93 -9.85
CA TRP A 13 15.88 4.18 -8.86
C TRP A 13 16.50 4.19 -7.46
N LYS A 14 17.80 4.51 -7.33
CA LYS A 14 18.51 4.66 -6.04
C LYS A 14 18.34 6.04 -5.39
N LEU A 15 17.71 7.00 -6.08
CA LEU A 15 17.41 8.32 -5.52
C LEU A 15 16.47 8.18 -4.31
N ASN A 16 16.76 8.92 -3.23
CA ASN A 16 15.92 9.00 -2.02
C ASN A 16 14.73 9.95 -2.26
N THR A 17 13.99 9.69 -3.33
CA THR A 17 12.76 10.41 -3.66
C THR A 17 11.55 9.49 -3.56
N PRO A 18 10.36 10.06 -3.33
CA PRO A 18 9.12 9.30 -3.28
C PRO A 18 8.92 8.44 -4.54
N PRO A 19 8.34 7.24 -4.43
CA PRO A 19 8.09 6.37 -5.58
C PRO A 19 7.40 7.07 -6.75
N LYS A 20 6.47 8.00 -6.48
CA LYS A 20 5.77 8.80 -7.49
C LYS A 20 6.71 9.68 -8.34
N VAL A 21 7.74 10.26 -7.73
CA VAL A 21 8.71 11.11 -8.42
C VAL A 21 9.60 10.27 -9.33
N ARG A 22 10.03 9.08 -8.87
CA ARG A 22 10.80 8.13 -9.68
C ARG A 22 9.97 7.57 -10.85
N ASN A 23 8.72 7.21 -10.61
CA ASN A 23 7.82 6.76 -11.66
C ASN A 23 7.54 7.87 -12.68
N PHE A 24 7.27 9.10 -12.22
CA PHE A 24 7.15 10.27 -13.08
C PHE A 24 8.40 10.46 -13.93
N LEU A 25 9.59 10.43 -13.33
CA LEU A 25 10.84 10.62 -14.04
C LEU A 25 11.06 9.52 -15.10
N TRP A 26 10.68 8.28 -14.78
CA TRP A 26 10.68 7.19 -15.75
C TRP A 26 9.72 7.44 -16.92
N ARG A 27 8.49 7.88 -16.65
CA ARG A 27 7.49 8.23 -17.67
C ARG A 27 7.94 9.41 -18.54
N ALA A 28 8.54 10.42 -17.94
CA ALA A 28 9.07 11.60 -18.61
C ALA A 28 10.22 11.22 -19.55
N CYS A 29 11.19 10.46 -19.05
CA CYS A 29 12.34 9.98 -19.83
C CYS A 29 11.97 8.95 -20.91
N SER A 30 10.82 8.27 -20.78
CA SER A 30 10.30 7.35 -21.79
C SER A 30 9.34 8.04 -22.77
N ASN A 31 9.15 9.37 -22.65
CA ASN A 31 8.23 10.17 -23.45
C ASN A 31 6.79 9.63 -23.50
N ILE A 32 6.26 9.13 -22.37
CA ILE A 32 4.89 8.58 -22.26
C ILE A 32 3.96 9.43 -21.39
N LEU A 33 4.38 10.65 -21.02
CA LEU A 33 3.52 11.60 -20.34
C LEU A 33 2.42 12.10 -21.31
N PRO A 34 1.21 12.40 -20.81
CA PRO A 34 0.10 12.92 -21.61
C PRO A 34 0.31 14.41 -21.95
N THR A 35 1.37 14.70 -22.71
CA THR A 35 1.59 16.02 -23.30
C THR A 35 0.70 16.20 -24.52
N ARG A 36 0.42 17.44 -24.92
CA ARG A 36 -0.48 17.67 -26.06
C ARG A 36 0.06 17.12 -27.37
N ASP A 37 1.38 17.11 -27.58
CA ASP A 37 2.02 16.39 -28.69
C ASP A 37 1.71 14.88 -28.65
N ASN A 38 1.91 14.23 -27.50
CA ASN A 38 1.64 12.79 -27.36
C ASN A 38 0.16 12.44 -27.49
N LEU A 39 -0.75 13.31 -27.03
CA LEU A 39 -2.20 13.13 -27.18
C LEU A 39 -2.60 13.28 -28.66
N HIS A 40 -2.07 14.29 -29.35
CA HIS A 40 -2.28 14.51 -30.78
C HIS A 40 -1.78 13.32 -31.62
N ARG A 41 -0.58 12.79 -31.35
CA ARG A 41 -0.06 11.57 -32.00
C ARG A 41 -0.93 10.34 -31.78
N LYS A 42 -1.67 10.29 -30.66
CA LYS A 42 -2.66 9.24 -30.36
C LYS A 42 -4.03 9.51 -30.98
N LYS A 43 -4.13 10.48 -31.89
CA LYS A 43 -5.36 10.85 -32.63
C LYS A 43 -6.50 11.36 -31.72
N LEU A 44 -6.16 11.94 -30.57
CA LEU A 44 -7.12 12.68 -29.76
C LEU A 44 -7.29 14.10 -30.33
N GLN A 45 -8.51 14.64 -30.28
CA GLN A 45 -8.89 15.98 -30.78
C GLN A 45 -8.33 17.08 -29.87
N VAL A 46 -7.00 17.23 -29.84
CA VAL A 46 -6.28 18.20 -29.00
C VAL A 46 -5.17 18.83 -29.82
N GLU A 47 -5.23 20.15 -30.00
CA GLU A 47 -4.15 20.89 -30.65
C GLU A 47 -2.85 20.74 -29.87
N PRO A 48 -1.69 20.52 -30.54
CA PRO A 48 -0.42 20.23 -29.90
C PRO A 48 0.20 21.45 -29.21
N TRP A 49 -0.46 22.60 -29.20
CA TRP A 49 0.08 23.84 -28.63
C TRP A 49 0.18 23.77 -27.11
N CYS A 50 1.18 24.41 -26.53
CA CYS A 50 1.34 24.43 -25.09
C CYS A 50 0.18 25.18 -24.40
N ALA A 51 -0.41 24.58 -23.37
CA ALA A 51 -1.50 25.20 -22.63
C ALA A 51 -1.07 26.43 -21.79
N ILE A 52 0.24 26.59 -21.54
CA ILE A 52 0.78 27.67 -20.70
C ILE A 52 1.28 28.84 -21.55
N CYS A 53 2.09 28.58 -22.56
CA CYS A 53 2.79 29.61 -23.32
C CYS A 53 2.36 29.72 -24.78
N HIS A 54 1.39 28.90 -25.20
CA HIS A 54 0.84 28.88 -26.56
C HIS A 54 1.87 28.68 -27.69
N GLN A 55 3.06 28.19 -27.35
CA GLN A 55 4.07 27.82 -28.34
C GLN A 55 3.67 26.53 -29.07
N PRO A 56 4.08 26.36 -30.34
CA PRO A 56 3.79 25.17 -31.11
C PRO A 56 4.52 23.95 -30.52
N ILE A 57 3.81 22.82 -30.42
CA ILE A 57 4.31 21.50 -30.00
C ILE A 57 4.75 21.44 -28.52
N GLU A 58 3.83 20.98 -27.68
CA GLU A 58 4.03 20.74 -26.26
C GLU A 58 4.68 19.37 -26.03
N THR A 59 6.01 19.31 -26.07
CA THR A 59 6.79 18.11 -25.73
C THR A 59 7.07 18.01 -24.22
N VAL A 60 7.53 16.84 -23.75
CA VAL A 60 7.97 16.68 -22.36
C VAL A 60 9.14 17.61 -22.02
N CYS A 61 10.13 17.72 -22.92
CA CYS A 61 11.25 18.64 -22.75
C CYS A 61 10.77 20.10 -22.69
N HIS A 62 9.83 20.46 -23.57
CA HIS A 62 9.24 21.79 -23.57
C HIS A 62 8.61 22.11 -22.20
N ILE A 63 7.69 21.28 -21.70
CA ILE A 63 6.99 21.54 -20.44
C ILE A 63 7.94 21.63 -19.25
N LEU A 64 8.94 20.75 -19.18
CA LEU A 64 9.78 20.59 -17.99
C LEU A 64 11.04 21.46 -17.99
N TRP A 65 11.47 22.00 -19.13
CA TRP A 65 12.75 22.71 -19.26
C TRP A 65 12.68 24.02 -20.06
N GLU A 66 11.91 24.05 -21.15
CA GLU A 66 11.92 25.17 -22.09
C GLU A 66 10.75 26.14 -21.92
N CYS A 67 9.63 25.70 -21.39
CA CYS A 67 8.42 26.50 -21.19
C CYS A 67 8.73 27.69 -20.25
N PRO A 68 8.23 28.91 -20.51
CA PRO A 68 8.44 30.09 -19.66
C PRO A 68 8.18 29.83 -18.17
N LEU A 69 7.11 29.09 -17.83
CA LEU A 69 6.83 28.70 -16.45
C LEU A 69 7.99 27.88 -15.85
N ALA A 70 8.45 26.84 -16.56
CA ALA A 70 9.56 26.02 -16.11
C ALA A 70 10.84 26.83 -15.98
N ARG A 71 11.13 27.72 -16.95
CA ARG A 71 12.29 28.62 -16.89
C ARG A 71 12.28 29.44 -15.61
N ASN A 72 11.15 30.09 -15.31
CA ASN A 72 11.01 30.92 -14.13
C ASN A 72 11.18 30.12 -12.82
N VAL A 73 10.73 28.86 -12.79
CA VAL A 73 10.98 27.98 -11.64
C VAL A 73 12.47 27.63 -11.53
N TRP A 74 13.11 27.22 -12.63
CA TRP A 74 14.53 26.83 -12.64
C TRP A 74 15.50 27.99 -12.37
N THR A 75 15.13 29.23 -12.70
CA THR A 75 15.93 30.42 -12.38
C THR A 75 15.94 30.75 -10.90
N LEU A 76 14.90 30.37 -10.16
CA LEU A 76 14.82 30.57 -8.72
C LEU A 76 15.65 29.54 -7.93
N VAL A 77 16.08 28.45 -8.58
CA VAL A 77 16.90 27.41 -7.95
C VAL A 77 18.34 27.88 -7.83
N LYS A 78 18.89 27.82 -6.61
CA LYS A 78 20.31 28.10 -6.35
C LYS A 78 21.16 26.84 -6.59
N GLY A 79 22.30 26.99 -7.27
CA GLY A 79 23.31 25.93 -7.44
C GLY A 79 23.42 25.38 -8.87
N ARG A 80 23.99 24.17 -9.02
CA ARG A 80 24.29 23.56 -10.35
C ARG A 80 23.06 23.06 -11.10
N THR A 81 21.90 23.12 -10.45
CA THR A 81 20.57 22.81 -11.00
C THR A 81 19.88 24.03 -11.61
N GLN A 82 20.49 25.22 -11.53
CA GLN A 82 20.07 26.40 -12.28
C GLN A 82 20.06 26.07 -13.78
N LYS A 83 19.11 26.65 -14.52
CA LYS A 83 18.97 26.38 -15.96
C LYS A 83 20.30 26.66 -16.69
N SER A 84 20.85 25.65 -17.36
CA SER A 84 21.93 25.85 -18.31
C SER A 84 21.36 26.32 -19.65
N ALA A 85 22.12 27.10 -20.41
CA ALA A 85 21.77 27.53 -21.77
C ALA A 85 21.72 26.36 -22.78
N ALA A 86 21.95 25.12 -22.34
CA ALA A 86 21.95 23.96 -23.21
C ALA A 86 20.54 23.69 -23.73
N GLN A 87 20.39 23.80 -25.04
CA GLN A 87 19.23 23.33 -25.78
C GLN A 87 19.31 21.80 -25.82
N ALA A 88 18.30 21.12 -25.27
CA ALA A 88 18.27 19.67 -25.23
C ALA A 88 17.20 19.15 -26.20
N SER A 89 17.62 18.27 -27.11
CA SER A 89 16.72 17.66 -28.11
C SER A 89 15.64 16.79 -27.48
N ASP A 90 15.91 16.14 -26.35
CA ASP A 90 14.95 15.32 -25.62
C ASP A 90 15.23 15.30 -24.11
N PHE A 91 14.17 15.10 -23.33
CA PHE A 91 14.21 15.10 -21.87
C PHE A 91 15.06 13.96 -21.30
N LEU A 92 15.13 12.80 -21.99
CA LEU A 92 16.01 11.70 -21.60
C LEU A 92 17.49 12.09 -21.68
N ALA A 93 17.89 12.73 -22.78
CA ALA A 93 19.26 13.18 -22.99
C ALA A 93 19.66 14.24 -21.95
N LEU A 94 18.76 15.19 -21.69
CA LEU A 94 18.91 16.19 -20.63
C LEU A 94 19.10 15.52 -19.27
N THR A 95 18.26 14.54 -18.93
CA THR A 95 18.30 13.85 -17.64
C THR A 95 19.58 13.04 -17.48
N ARG A 96 20.02 12.33 -18.53
CA ARG A 96 21.27 11.56 -18.53
C ARG A 96 22.49 12.45 -18.29
N SER A 97 22.61 13.55 -19.03
CA SER A 97 23.76 14.45 -18.91
C SER A 97 23.90 15.03 -17.50
N MET A 98 22.79 15.18 -16.79
CA MET A 98 22.78 15.71 -15.43
C MET A 98 22.98 14.63 -14.36
N VAL A 99 22.54 13.38 -14.57
CA VAL A 99 22.87 12.27 -13.65
C VAL A 99 24.38 12.03 -13.59
N GLU A 100 25.11 12.33 -14.66
CA GLU A 100 26.57 12.21 -14.71
C GLU A 100 27.31 13.40 -14.07
N ARG A 101 26.69 14.59 -14.01
CA ARG A 101 27.33 15.84 -13.55
C ARG A 101 26.93 16.29 -12.15
N LEU A 102 25.74 15.91 -11.69
CA LEU A 102 25.16 16.38 -10.43
C LEU A 102 25.35 15.35 -9.30
N PRO A 103 25.58 15.80 -8.06
CA PRO A 103 25.53 14.93 -6.91
C PRO A 103 24.10 14.41 -6.68
N LYS A 104 23.99 13.29 -5.96
CA LYS A 104 22.73 12.57 -5.72
C LYS A 104 21.64 13.49 -5.13
N GLU A 105 21.97 14.30 -4.14
CA GLU A 105 21.03 15.20 -3.46
C GLU A 105 20.46 16.28 -4.40
N GLU A 106 21.31 16.86 -5.26
CA GLU A 106 20.86 17.83 -6.26
C GLU A 106 19.97 17.18 -7.32
N MET A 107 20.25 15.92 -7.67
CA MET A 107 19.41 15.15 -8.59
C MET A 107 18.04 14.83 -7.97
N GLU A 108 17.98 14.55 -6.67
CA GLU A 108 16.72 14.36 -5.92
C GLU A 108 15.86 15.62 -5.95
N ARG A 109 16.47 16.77 -5.60
CA ARG A 109 15.82 18.09 -5.63
C ARG A 109 15.29 18.43 -7.03
N ARG A 110 16.11 18.25 -8.05
CA ARG A 110 15.72 18.45 -9.46
C ARG A 110 14.55 17.57 -9.85
N SER A 111 14.55 16.30 -9.45
CA SER A 111 13.47 15.36 -9.76
C SER A 111 12.15 15.81 -9.14
N ALA A 112 12.18 16.30 -7.89
CA ALA A 112 11.01 16.84 -7.21
C ALA A 112 10.49 18.13 -7.87
N ILE A 113 11.38 19.04 -8.28
CA ILE A 113 11.00 20.28 -8.98
C ILE A 113 10.36 19.98 -10.34
N ALA A 114 10.95 19.09 -11.13
CA ALA A 114 10.37 18.67 -12.42
C ALA A 114 8.97 18.07 -12.25
N TRP A 115 8.77 17.26 -11.20
CA TRP A 115 7.47 16.72 -10.85
C TRP A 115 6.47 17.81 -10.43
N ALA A 116 6.90 18.82 -9.66
CA ALA A 116 6.05 19.93 -9.26
C ALA A 116 5.63 20.82 -10.45
N ILE A 117 6.54 21.08 -11.39
CA ILE A 117 6.24 21.80 -12.64
C ILE A 117 5.18 21.05 -13.45
N TRP A 118 5.32 19.73 -13.58
CA TRP A 118 4.33 18.89 -14.26
C TRP A 118 2.94 18.98 -13.61
N ASN A 119 2.87 18.93 -12.28
CA ASN A 119 1.60 19.06 -11.56
C ASN A 119 0.99 20.45 -11.70
N ALA A 120 1.80 21.51 -11.64
CA ALA A 120 1.32 22.87 -11.86
C ALA A 120 0.72 23.03 -13.27
N ARG A 121 1.35 22.44 -14.29
CA ARG A 121 0.78 22.39 -15.65
C ARG A 121 -0.54 21.64 -15.68
N ASN A 122 -0.65 20.49 -15.01
CA ASN A 122 -1.90 19.73 -14.99
C ASN A 122 -3.01 20.50 -14.27
N LYS A 123 -2.70 21.16 -13.16
CA LYS A 123 -3.64 22.01 -12.45
C LYS A 123 -4.18 23.14 -13.34
N LEU A 124 -3.32 23.75 -14.15
CA LEU A 124 -3.77 24.70 -15.16
C LEU A 124 -4.67 24.05 -16.22
N CYS A 125 -4.29 22.88 -16.75
CA CYS A 125 -5.05 22.23 -17.82
C CYS A 125 -6.43 21.73 -17.39
N PHE A 126 -6.59 21.31 -16.13
CA PHE A 126 -7.84 20.70 -15.63
C PHE A 126 -8.67 21.63 -14.75
N GLU A 127 -8.04 22.51 -13.97
CA GLU A 127 -8.71 23.40 -13.01
C GLU A 127 -8.61 24.89 -13.42
N ASN A 128 -7.95 25.19 -14.55
CA ASN A 128 -7.68 26.54 -15.03
C ASN A 128 -6.98 27.46 -14.00
N PHE A 129 -6.17 26.86 -13.12
CA PHE A 129 -5.45 27.56 -12.06
C PHE A 129 -3.95 27.56 -12.32
N GLN A 130 -3.37 28.76 -12.50
CA GLN A 130 -1.93 28.92 -12.70
C GLN A 130 -1.21 29.22 -11.39
N THR A 131 -0.38 28.28 -10.94
CA THR A 131 0.45 28.45 -9.74
C THR A 131 1.69 29.30 -10.03
N LEU A 132 2.03 30.22 -9.11
CA LEU A 132 3.23 31.06 -9.24
C LEU A 132 4.52 30.21 -9.12
N PRO A 133 5.59 30.56 -9.87
CA PRO A 133 6.86 29.83 -9.84
C PRO A 133 7.47 29.64 -8.45
N GLU A 134 7.39 30.66 -7.59
CA GLU A 134 7.92 30.61 -6.22
C GLU A 134 7.19 29.58 -5.35
N ILE A 135 5.87 29.48 -5.50
CA ILE A 135 5.03 28.51 -4.78
C ILE A 135 5.34 27.09 -5.26
N ILE A 136 5.55 26.91 -6.57
CA ILE A 136 5.95 25.61 -7.15
C ILE A 136 7.30 25.17 -6.56
N LEU A 137 8.30 26.05 -6.53
CA LEU A 137 9.62 25.74 -6.00
C LEU A 137 9.57 25.45 -4.49
N ARG A 138 8.94 26.33 -3.71
CA ARG A 138 8.81 26.15 -2.26
C ARG A 138 8.07 24.85 -1.94
N GLY A 139 6.96 24.58 -2.63
CA GLY A 139 6.20 23.35 -2.47
C GLY A 139 7.01 22.10 -2.82
N ALA A 140 7.82 22.14 -3.89
CA ALA A 140 8.69 21.02 -4.26
C ALA A 140 9.76 20.73 -3.21
N ILE A 141 10.39 21.77 -2.64
CA ILE A 141 11.43 21.63 -1.61
C ILE A 141 10.82 21.12 -0.31
N SER A 142 9.72 21.73 0.17
CA SER A 142 9.02 21.28 1.37
C SER A 142 8.56 19.83 1.23
N PHE A 143 8.03 19.45 0.06
CA PHE A 143 7.62 18.08 -0.21
C PHE A 143 8.79 17.08 -0.16
N LEU A 144 9.95 17.44 -0.72
CA LEU A 144 11.16 16.59 -0.66
C LEU A 144 11.64 16.43 0.78
N HIS A 145 11.71 17.53 1.53
CA HIS A 145 12.17 17.53 2.92
C HIS A 145 11.27 16.68 3.81
N GLU A 146 9.94 16.87 3.74
CA GLU A 146 8.98 16.07 4.50
C GLU A 146 9.15 14.57 4.20
N CYS A 147 9.36 14.21 2.94
CA CYS A 147 9.57 12.81 2.57
C CYS A 147 10.89 12.25 3.14
N GLN A 148 11.97 13.02 3.11
CA GLN A 148 13.26 12.62 3.66
C GLN A 148 13.20 12.48 5.19
N GLU A 149 12.50 13.40 5.87
CA GLU A 149 12.23 13.34 7.31
C GLU A 149 11.39 12.13 7.68
N LEU A 150 10.32 11.83 6.95
CA LEU A 150 9.49 10.65 7.19
C LEU A 150 10.28 9.34 7.02
N VAL A 151 11.14 9.26 6.00
CA VAL A 151 12.03 8.10 5.79
C VAL A 151 13.06 7.98 6.92
N ALA A 152 13.64 9.10 7.36
CA ALA A 152 14.57 9.11 8.49
C ALA A 152 13.87 8.70 9.80
N GLN A 153 12.64 9.18 10.02
CA GLN A 153 11.82 8.83 11.17
C GLN A 153 11.41 7.36 11.15
N GLN A 154 10.96 6.81 10.01
CA GLN A 154 10.67 5.37 9.87
C GLN A 154 11.89 4.51 10.21
N ARG A 155 13.09 4.95 9.81
CA ARG A 155 14.35 4.24 10.11
C ARG A 155 14.67 4.20 11.61
N THR A 156 14.30 5.22 12.36
CA THR A 156 14.60 5.35 13.79
C THR A 156 13.46 4.93 14.73
N ARG A 157 12.24 4.65 14.21
CA ARG A 157 11.03 4.39 15.03
C ARG A 157 10.64 2.93 15.21
N ASN A 158 11.41 1.99 14.68
CA ASN A 158 11.24 0.58 15.02
C ASN A 158 11.79 0.12 16.41
N PRO A 159 12.48 0.93 17.25
CA PRO A 159 12.87 0.51 18.60
C PRO A 159 11.68 0.26 19.55
N PRO A 160 10.68 1.15 19.71
CA PRO A 160 9.60 0.91 20.66
C PRO A 160 8.70 -0.26 20.24
N TYR A 161 8.33 -0.39 18.96
CA TYR A 161 7.54 -1.53 18.48
C TYR A 161 8.28 -2.87 18.66
N THR A 162 9.58 -2.90 18.33
CA THR A 162 10.40 -4.11 18.50
C THR A 162 10.62 -4.43 19.98
N ALA A 163 10.85 -3.42 20.83
CA ALA A 163 11.02 -3.58 22.27
C ALA A 163 9.74 -4.06 22.94
N THR A 164 8.59 -3.48 22.61
CA THR A 164 7.28 -3.93 23.09
C THR A 164 7.02 -5.37 22.68
N ARG A 165 7.31 -5.74 21.42
CA ARG A 165 7.19 -7.12 20.95
C ARG A 165 8.13 -8.07 21.70
N MET A 166 9.40 -7.68 21.91
CA MET A 166 10.35 -8.48 22.69
C MET A 166 9.88 -8.67 24.13
N HIS A 167 9.40 -7.60 24.78
CA HIS A 167 8.91 -7.65 26.15
C HIS A 167 7.71 -8.58 26.30
N PHE A 168 6.71 -8.45 25.41
CA PHE A 168 5.55 -9.34 25.40
C PHE A 168 5.91 -10.78 25.04
N THR A 169 6.87 -11.00 24.13
CA THR A 169 7.33 -12.35 23.77
C THR A 169 8.02 -13.02 24.95
N ILE A 170 8.88 -12.29 25.67
CA ILE A 170 9.58 -12.78 26.87
C ILE A 170 8.57 -13.08 27.98
N ALA A 171 7.64 -12.16 28.26
CA ALA A 171 6.61 -12.36 29.28
C ALA A 171 5.74 -13.59 28.96
N THR A 172 5.27 -13.72 27.71
CA THR A 172 4.45 -14.85 27.28
C THR A 172 5.24 -16.17 27.33
N ALA A 173 6.52 -16.16 26.94
CA ALA A 173 7.40 -17.32 27.02
C ALA A 173 7.64 -17.76 28.48
N LEU A 174 7.77 -16.82 29.42
CA LEU A 174 7.92 -17.12 30.85
C LEU A 174 6.61 -17.65 31.46
N THR A 175 5.45 -17.08 31.09
CA THR A 175 4.15 -17.56 31.57
C THR A 175 3.87 -18.97 31.06
N PHE A 176 4.05 -19.26 29.77
CA PHE A 176 3.88 -20.63 29.26
C PHE A 176 4.98 -21.57 29.71
N GLY A 177 6.22 -21.09 29.81
CA GLY A 177 7.34 -21.86 30.34
C GLY A 177 7.09 -22.36 31.76
N THR A 178 6.54 -21.51 32.64
CA THR A 178 6.17 -21.91 34.01
C THR A 178 4.89 -22.72 34.07
N MET A 179 3.90 -22.45 33.21
CA MET A 179 2.62 -23.17 33.16
C MET A 179 2.77 -24.62 32.67
N PHE A 180 3.65 -24.86 31.70
CA PHE A 180 3.92 -26.19 31.15
C PHE A 180 5.10 -26.88 31.83
N TRP A 181 5.80 -26.20 32.75
CA TRP A 181 6.90 -26.79 33.52
C TRP A 181 6.39 -27.97 34.34
N ASP A 182 6.99 -29.14 34.10
CA ASP A 182 6.68 -30.38 34.81
C ASP A 182 5.20 -30.83 34.72
N LEU A 183 4.47 -30.36 33.70
CA LEU A 183 3.06 -30.72 33.52
C LEU A 183 2.87 -32.21 33.18
N ALA A 184 3.88 -32.82 32.55
CA ALA A 184 3.89 -34.23 32.17
C ALA A 184 4.09 -35.21 33.34
N SER A 185 4.63 -34.76 34.49
CA SER A 185 4.81 -35.61 35.68
C SER A 185 3.51 -35.79 36.49
N LYS A 186 2.53 -34.89 36.31
CA LYS A 186 1.29 -34.81 37.09
C LYS A 186 0.08 -35.50 36.44
N THR A 187 0.31 -36.54 35.65
CA THR A 187 -0.71 -37.27 34.85
C THR A 187 -1.54 -38.29 35.63
N LYS A 188 -1.24 -38.53 36.91
CA LYS A 188 -1.92 -39.57 37.71
C LYS A 188 -3.41 -39.29 38.02
N LYS A 189 -3.91 -38.06 37.81
CA LYS A 189 -5.31 -37.68 38.04
C LYS A 189 -5.96 -37.18 36.75
N GLN A 190 -7.15 -37.70 36.43
CA GLN A 190 -7.95 -37.28 35.25
C GLN A 190 -8.22 -35.77 35.21
N GLN A 191 -8.47 -35.15 36.37
CA GLN A 191 -8.66 -33.69 36.46
C GLN A 191 -7.41 -32.89 36.03
N ASN A 192 -6.20 -33.38 36.34
CA ASN A 192 -4.97 -32.70 35.95
C ASN A 192 -4.76 -32.74 34.43
N ILE A 193 -5.22 -33.81 33.78
CA ILE A 193 -5.18 -33.96 32.31
C ILE A 193 -6.18 -33.00 31.66
N PHE A 194 -7.41 -32.88 32.18
CA PHE A 194 -8.37 -31.89 31.68
C PHE A 194 -7.88 -30.44 31.84
N ASN A 195 -7.30 -30.12 33.00
CA ASN A 195 -6.73 -28.80 33.25
C ASN A 195 -5.54 -28.51 32.32
N ALA A 196 -4.71 -29.52 32.02
CA ALA A 196 -3.61 -29.42 31.06
C ALA A 196 -4.10 -29.22 29.61
N MET A 197 -5.12 -29.95 29.17
CA MET A 197 -5.68 -29.76 27.82
C MET A 197 -6.34 -28.39 27.66
N GLY A 198 -7.07 -27.93 28.67
CA GLY A 198 -7.68 -26.59 28.68
C GLY A 198 -6.65 -25.47 28.65
N SER A 199 -5.55 -25.60 29.39
CA SER A 199 -4.46 -24.62 29.36
C SER A 199 -3.71 -24.61 28.03
N MET A 200 -3.48 -25.78 27.42
CA MET A 200 -2.90 -25.89 26.08
C MET A 200 -3.78 -25.19 25.05
N TYR A 201 -5.09 -25.46 25.05
CA TYR A 201 -6.04 -24.81 24.15
C TYR A 201 -6.02 -23.27 24.29
N ALA A 202 -6.11 -22.77 25.53
CA ALA A 202 -6.05 -21.35 25.83
C ALA A 202 -4.72 -20.70 25.37
N ALA A 203 -3.60 -21.39 25.54
CA ALA A 203 -2.29 -20.93 25.08
C ALA A 203 -2.21 -20.78 23.56
N THR A 204 -2.68 -21.77 22.80
CA THR A 204 -2.74 -21.71 21.34
C THR A 204 -3.60 -20.56 20.82
N MET A 205 -4.79 -20.36 21.43
CA MET A 205 -5.68 -19.25 21.05
C MET A 205 -5.05 -17.89 21.37
N PHE A 206 -4.44 -17.74 22.55
CA PHE A 206 -3.78 -16.51 22.95
C PHE A 206 -2.61 -16.14 22.01
N LEU A 207 -1.78 -17.11 21.63
CA LEU A 207 -0.71 -16.89 20.63
C LEU A 207 -1.28 -16.49 19.28
N GLY A 208 -2.40 -17.07 18.84
CA GLY A 208 -3.08 -16.67 17.61
C GLY A 208 -3.54 -15.21 17.63
N VAL A 209 -4.20 -14.79 18.72
CA VAL A 209 -4.66 -13.40 18.92
C VAL A 209 -3.49 -12.42 18.99
N GLN A 210 -2.42 -12.77 19.72
CA GLN A 210 -1.24 -11.89 19.86
C GLN A 210 -0.46 -11.69 18.56
N ASN A 211 -0.38 -12.72 17.72
CA ASN A 211 0.22 -12.57 16.40
C ASN A 211 -0.65 -11.68 15.49
N ALA A 212 -1.98 -11.80 15.55
CA ALA A 212 -2.90 -10.96 14.77
C ALA A 212 -2.89 -9.49 15.22
N SER A 213 -2.89 -9.23 16.53
CA SER A 213 -2.85 -7.87 17.09
C SER A 213 -1.55 -7.12 16.78
N SER A 214 -0.43 -7.84 16.62
CA SER A 214 0.84 -7.22 16.19
C SER A 214 0.79 -6.60 14.79
N VAL A 215 -0.07 -7.12 13.91
CA VAL A 215 -0.20 -6.63 12.52
C VAL A 215 -1.12 -5.41 12.42
N GLN A 216 -2.07 -5.24 13.35
CA GLN A 216 -3.04 -4.13 13.36
C GLN A 216 -2.42 -2.72 13.27
N PRO A 217 -1.44 -2.33 14.10
CA PRO A 217 -0.89 -0.97 14.06
C PRO A 217 -0.13 -0.66 12.76
N ILE A 218 0.47 -1.68 12.13
CA ILE A 218 1.14 -1.51 10.83
C ILE A 218 0.09 -1.19 9.76
N VAL A 219 -1.02 -1.94 9.75
CA VAL A 219 -2.12 -1.73 8.81
C VAL A 219 -2.81 -0.39 9.04
N ASP A 220 -2.98 0.05 10.28
CA ASP A 220 -3.63 1.34 10.60
C ASP A 220 -2.75 2.54 10.19
N VAL A 221 -1.43 2.46 10.42
CA VAL A 221 -0.49 3.49 9.92
C VAL A 221 -0.49 3.51 8.39
N GLU A 222 -0.45 2.36 7.72
CA GLU A 222 -0.54 2.28 6.26
C GLU A 222 -1.88 2.83 5.72
N ARG A 223 -3.00 2.60 6.43
CA ARG A 223 -4.31 3.14 6.08
C ARG A 223 -4.37 4.66 6.20
N THR A 224 -3.83 5.25 7.25
CA THR A 224 -3.82 6.72 7.41
C THR A 224 -2.99 7.40 6.31
N VAL A 225 -1.83 6.81 5.96
CA VAL A 225 -1.04 7.24 4.80
C VAL A 225 -1.88 7.09 3.54
N PHE A 226 -2.49 5.93 3.29
CA PHE A 226 -3.36 5.71 2.12
C PHE A 226 -4.48 6.75 2.00
N TYR A 227 -5.18 7.10 3.09
CA TYR A 227 -6.24 8.11 3.05
C TYR A 227 -5.69 9.50 2.76
N ARG A 228 -4.55 9.90 3.35
CA ARG A 228 -3.85 11.15 3.03
C ARG A 228 -3.42 11.17 1.55
N GLU A 229 -2.94 10.04 1.05
CA GLU A 229 -2.47 9.89 -0.32
C GLU A 229 -3.60 9.84 -1.35
N ARG A 230 -4.74 9.25 -0.99
CA ARG A 230 -5.98 9.22 -1.80
C ARG A 230 -6.66 10.57 -1.85
N ALA A 231 -6.72 11.30 -0.72
CA ALA A 231 -7.27 12.66 -0.68
C ALA A 231 -6.47 13.62 -1.57
N ALA A 232 -5.16 13.39 -1.70
CA ALA A 232 -4.28 14.09 -2.64
C ALA A 232 -4.32 13.54 -4.09
N GLY A 233 -5.21 12.60 -4.40
CA GLY A 233 -5.41 12.05 -5.76
C GLY A 233 -4.26 11.17 -6.29
N MET A 234 -3.44 10.57 -5.41
CA MET A 234 -2.15 10.01 -5.82
C MET A 234 -2.17 8.57 -6.37
N TYR A 235 -3.18 7.73 -6.03
CA TYR A 235 -3.35 6.37 -6.57
C TYR A 235 -4.83 5.92 -6.62
N SER A 236 -5.16 4.99 -7.54
CA SER A 236 -6.46 4.29 -7.51
C SER A 236 -6.47 3.18 -6.44
N ALA A 237 -7.60 2.96 -5.78
CA ALA A 237 -7.76 1.91 -4.76
C ALA A 237 -7.42 0.50 -5.30
N LEU A 238 -7.64 0.28 -6.60
CA LEU A 238 -7.35 -0.98 -7.28
C LEU A 238 -5.84 -1.26 -7.39
N SER A 239 -5.02 -0.24 -7.58
CA SER A 239 -3.56 -0.39 -7.71
C SER A 239 -2.91 -0.83 -6.39
N TYR A 240 -3.42 -0.33 -5.26
CA TYR A 240 -2.99 -0.72 -3.91
C TYR A 240 -3.43 -2.15 -3.56
N ALA A 241 -4.69 -2.49 -3.84
CA ALA A 241 -5.19 -3.87 -3.69
C ALA A 241 -4.40 -4.88 -4.53
N PHE A 242 -3.84 -4.45 -5.67
CA PHE A 242 -2.97 -5.28 -6.48
C PHE A 242 -1.53 -5.39 -5.96
N ALA A 243 -1.00 -4.36 -5.28
CA ALA A 243 0.28 -4.43 -4.59
C ALA A 243 0.25 -5.33 -3.35
N GLN A 244 -0.90 -5.40 -2.66
CA GLN A 244 -1.15 -6.28 -1.51
C GLN A 244 -1.64 -7.70 -1.90
N ARG A 245 -1.56 -8.10 -3.18
CA ARG A 245 -2.18 -9.34 -3.70
C ARG A 245 -1.88 -10.58 -2.84
N ILE A 246 -2.90 -11.03 -2.10
CA ILE A 246 -3.02 -12.41 -1.67
C ILE A 246 -3.03 -13.27 -2.95
N PRO A 247 -2.09 -14.20 -3.13
CA PRO A 247 -2.06 -15.03 -4.33
C PRO A 247 -3.40 -15.71 -4.58
N ILE A 248 -3.79 -15.91 -5.84
CA ILE A 248 -5.12 -16.46 -6.19
C ILE A 248 -5.37 -17.81 -5.51
N TRP A 249 -4.31 -18.62 -5.35
CA TRP A 249 -4.33 -19.89 -4.64
C TRP A 249 -4.39 -19.78 -3.11
N TRP A 250 -4.40 -18.59 -2.51
CA TRP A 250 -4.70 -18.41 -1.08
C TRP A 250 -6.17 -18.08 -0.83
N ARG A 251 -6.95 -17.78 -1.88
CA ARG A 251 -8.38 -17.47 -1.76
C ARG A 251 -9.22 -18.66 -1.28
N TRP A 252 -8.79 -19.89 -1.52
CA TRP A 252 -9.52 -21.08 -1.03
C TRP A 252 -9.45 -21.23 0.49
N TYR A 253 -8.42 -20.69 1.15
CA TYR A 253 -8.26 -20.77 2.61
C TYR A 253 -9.44 -20.13 3.36
N TYR A 254 -10.06 -19.10 2.77
CA TYR A 254 -11.31 -18.51 3.27
C TYR A 254 -12.42 -19.56 3.45
N TRP A 255 -12.53 -20.52 2.53
CA TRP A 255 -13.56 -21.57 2.56
C TRP A 255 -13.26 -22.67 3.58
N ALA A 256 -12.01 -22.81 4.02
CA ALA A 256 -11.59 -23.75 5.05
C ALA A 256 -11.65 -23.18 6.48
N CYS A 257 -11.92 -21.88 6.64
CA CYS A 257 -11.89 -21.20 7.92
C CYS A 257 -13.29 -21.12 8.57
N PRO A 258 -13.53 -21.75 9.73
CA PRO A 258 -14.85 -21.72 10.39
C PRO A 258 -15.29 -20.30 10.76
N VAL A 259 -14.35 -19.42 11.13
CA VAL A 259 -14.63 -18.03 11.52
C VAL A 259 -15.21 -17.22 10.35
N ALA A 260 -14.73 -17.46 9.12
CA ALA A 260 -15.23 -16.79 7.93
C ALA A 260 -16.70 -17.14 7.65
N TRP A 261 -17.06 -18.42 7.82
CA TRP A 261 -18.44 -18.90 7.68
C TRP A 261 -19.35 -18.40 8.80
N SER A 262 -18.87 -18.39 10.05
CA SER A 262 -19.61 -17.82 11.18
C SER A 262 -19.88 -16.33 10.98
N LEU A 263 -18.90 -15.56 10.53
CA LEU A 263 -19.08 -14.13 10.24
C LEU A 263 -20.06 -13.90 9.09
N TYR A 264 -19.97 -14.69 8.00
CA TYR A 264 -20.95 -14.65 6.92
C TYR A 264 -22.37 -14.91 7.46
N GLY A 265 -22.54 -15.95 8.28
CA GLY A 265 -23.83 -16.32 8.88
C GLY A 265 -24.38 -15.24 9.80
N LEU A 266 -23.55 -14.65 10.65
CA LEU A 266 -23.93 -13.53 11.53
C LEU A 266 -24.36 -12.31 10.72
N VAL A 267 -23.58 -11.89 9.72
CA VAL A 267 -23.91 -10.69 8.93
C VAL A 267 -25.19 -10.91 8.12
N VAL A 268 -25.35 -12.06 7.48
CA VAL A 268 -26.55 -12.36 6.68
C VAL A 268 -27.78 -12.58 7.54
N SER A 269 -27.65 -13.15 8.74
CA SER A 269 -28.80 -13.31 9.65
C SER A 269 -29.26 -12.00 10.29
N GLN A 270 -28.35 -11.04 10.48
CA GLN A 270 -28.67 -9.75 11.12
C GLN A 270 -29.08 -8.66 10.12
N PHE A 271 -28.54 -8.69 8.90
CA PHE A 271 -28.71 -7.60 7.92
C PHE A 271 -29.21 -8.08 6.55
N GLY A 272 -29.43 -9.38 6.37
CA GLY A 272 -29.77 -9.97 5.08
C GLY A 272 -31.20 -9.69 4.61
N ASP A 273 -32.10 -9.27 5.49
CA ASP A 273 -33.52 -8.94 5.22
C ASP A 273 -33.90 -7.50 5.61
N VAL A 274 -32.92 -6.69 6.02
CA VAL A 274 -33.12 -5.31 6.46
C VAL A 274 -33.33 -4.41 5.23
N LYS A 275 -34.53 -3.83 5.12
CA LYS A 275 -34.94 -2.97 4.01
C LYS A 275 -34.82 -1.47 4.28
N ASP A 276 -34.23 -1.10 5.41
CA ASP A 276 -34.01 0.30 5.76
C ASP A 276 -33.13 0.99 4.70
N MET A 277 -33.45 2.25 4.43
CA MET A 277 -32.75 3.04 3.42
C MET A 277 -31.50 3.69 4.03
N LEU A 278 -30.36 3.49 3.37
CA LEU A 278 -29.11 4.18 3.65
C LEU A 278 -29.13 5.59 3.05
N ASP A 279 -28.23 6.47 3.51
CA ASP A 279 -28.10 7.87 3.05
C ASP A 279 -27.93 8.04 1.53
N ASN A 280 -27.57 6.96 0.83
CA ASN A 280 -27.36 6.89 -0.61
C ASN A 280 -28.59 6.38 -1.38
N GLY A 281 -29.74 6.20 -0.72
CA GLY A 281 -31.00 5.76 -1.31
C GLY A 281 -31.08 4.26 -1.64
N LYS A 282 -30.12 3.43 -1.20
CA LYS A 282 -30.16 1.96 -1.36
C LYS A 282 -30.61 1.30 -0.05
N THR A 283 -31.21 0.12 -0.16
CA THR A 283 -31.52 -0.70 1.02
C THR A 283 -30.23 -1.32 1.60
N VAL A 284 -30.24 -1.61 2.90
CA VAL A 284 -29.14 -2.32 3.58
C VAL A 284 -28.91 -3.70 2.96
N GLU A 285 -29.98 -4.42 2.64
CA GLU A 285 -29.95 -5.69 1.91
C GLU A 285 -29.22 -5.58 0.56
N ASP A 286 -29.61 -4.61 -0.29
CA ASP A 286 -29.00 -4.40 -1.60
C ASP A 286 -27.52 -4.02 -1.50
N PHE A 287 -27.15 -3.27 -0.46
CA PHE A 287 -25.77 -2.94 -0.18
C PHE A 287 -24.95 -4.17 0.23
N ALA A 288 -25.45 -4.99 1.15
CA ALA A 288 -24.80 -6.22 1.57
C ALA A 288 -24.59 -7.20 0.40
N ARG A 289 -25.58 -7.31 -0.50
CA ARG A 289 -25.53 -8.17 -1.68
C ARG A 289 -24.60 -7.65 -2.77
N SER A 290 -24.61 -6.35 -3.04
CA SER A 290 -23.82 -5.76 -4.13
C SER A 290 -22.34 -5.55 -3.76
N TYR A 291 -22.07 -5.12 -2.54
CA TYR A 291 -20.73 -4.77 -2.08
C TYR A 291 -19.98 -5.97 -1.49
N PHE A 292 -20.57 -6.64 -0.50
CA PHE A 292 -19.94 -7.78 0.18
C PHE A 292 -20.20 -9.12 -0.51
N ARG A 293 -21.09 -9.15 -1.52
CA ARG A 293 -21.50 -10.37 -2.25
C ARG A 293 -22.17 -11.42 -1.34
N PHE A 294 -22.70 -11.00 -0.21
CA PHE A 294 -23.42 -11.88 0.70
C PHE A 294 -24.85 -12.12 0.18
N LYS A 295 -25.21 -13.41 0.06
CA LYS A 295 -26.52 -13.87 -0.40
C LYS A 295 -27.29 -14.48 0.76
N GLN A 296 -28.52 -14.02 0.95
CA GLN A 296 -29.44 -14.53 1.97
C GLN A 296 -29.78 -16.01 1.74
N ASP A 297 -30.00 -16.41 0.49
CA ASP A 297 -30.27 -17.81 0.09
C ASP A 297 -29.17 -18.80 0.49
N PHE A 298 -27.97 -18.30 0.78
CA PHE A 298 -26.83 -19.13 1.15
C PHE A 298 -26.74 -19.40 2.66
N LEU A 299 -27.62 -18.80 3.47
CA LEU A 299 -27.63 -18.95 4.93
C LEU A 299 -27.80 -20.40 5.37
N GLY A 300 -28.65 -21.17 4.66
CA GLY A 300 -28.83 -22.60 4.93
C GLY A 300 -27.55 -23.42 4.70
N VAL A 301 -26.80 -23.10 3.63
CA VAL A 301 -25.51 -23.74 3.34
C VAL A 301 -24.49 -23.38 4.42
N VAL A 302 -24.47 -22.11 4.86
CA VAL A 302 -23.58 -21.64 5.93
C VAL A 302 -23.85 -22.40 7.23
N ALA A 303 -25.11 -22.58 7.62
CA ALA A 303 -25.48 -23.33 8.82
C ALA A 303 -25.01 -24.79 8.74
N VAL A 304 -25.22 -25.45 7.59
CA VAL A 304 -24.75 -26.83 7.35
C VAL A 304 -23.23 -26.92 7.40
N VAL A 305 -22.51 -25.97 6.83
CA VAL A 305 -21.04 -25.95 6.83
C VAL A 305 -20.48 -25.73 8.24
N VAL A 306 -21.06 -24.81 9.02
CA VAL A 306 -20.64 -24.57 10.41
C VAL A 306 -20.91 -25.80 11.28
N ALA A 307 -22.07 -26.43 11.14
CA ALA A 307 -22.36 -27.71 11.80
C ALA A 307 -21.41 -28.83 11.33
N GLY A 308 -21.11 -28.87 10.02
CA GLY A 308 -20.17 -29.81 9.42
C GLY A 308 -18.75 -29.67 9.99
N PHE A 309 -18.26 -28.46 10.21
CA PHE A 309 -16.99 -28.23 10.90
C PHE A 309 -17.00 -28.74 12.34
N ALA A 310 -18.12 -28.56 13.07
CA ALA A 310 -18.24 -29.08 14.43
C ALA A 310 -18.24 -30.61 14.47
N VAL A 311 -18.96 -31.27 13.54
CA VAL A 311 -18.99 -32.73 13.40
C VAL A 311 -17.63 -33.26 12.96
N LEU A 312 -16.99 -32.63 11.98
CA LEU A 312 -15.64 -33.00 11.52
C LEU A 312 -14.63 -32.89 12.65
N PHE A 313 -14.66 -31.81 13.43
CA PHE A 313 -13.79 -31.65 14.59
C PHE A 313 -14.05 -32.74 15.64
N SER A 314 -15.32 -33.05 15.91
CA SER A 314 -15.72 -34.11 16.85
C SER A 314 -15.26 -35.49 16.37
N PHE A 315 -15.37 -35.77 15.07
CA PHE A 315 -14.91 -37.00 14.46
C PHE A 315 -13.39 -37.12 14.49
N ILE A 316 -12.65 -36.08 14.10
CA ILE A 316 -11.19 -36.06 14.18
C ILE A 316 -10.73 -36.26 15.63
N PHE A 317 -11.39 -35.62 16.58
CA PHE A 317 -11.12 -35.78 18.00
C PHE A 317 -11.37 -37.22 18.49
N ALA A 318 -12.52 -37.80 18.17
CA ALA A 318 -12.87 -39.18 18.52
C ALA A 318 -11.93 -40.20 17.86
N PHE A 319 -11.62 -40.02 16.58
CA PHE A 319 -10.67 -40.84 15.82
C PHE A 319 -9.26 -40.73 16.39
N SER A 320 -8.83 -39.52 16.76
CA SER A 320 -7.53 -39.30 17.39
C SER A 320 -7.43 -40.04 18.72
N ILE A 321 -8.48 -40.04 19.55
CA ILE A 321 -8.52 -40.82 20.81
C ILE A 321 -8.47 -42.32 20.53
N MET A 322 -9.19 -42.81 19.52
CA MET A 322 -9.28 -44.23 19.19
C MET A 322 -7.96 -44.78 18.61
N VAL A 323 -7.29 -44.01 17.75
CA VAL A 323 -6.05 -44.42 17.08
C VAL A 323 -4.83 -44.16 17.95
N PHE A 324 -4.73 -42.98 18.56
CA PHE A 324 -3.73 -42.68 19.58
C PHE A 324 -4.25 -43.18 20.92
N ASN A 325 -4.32 -44.50 21.06
CA ASN A 325 -4.71 -45.18 22.28
C ASN A 325 -3.70 -44.86 23.40
N PHE A 326 -3.89 -43.72 24.08
CA PHE A 326 -3.04 -43.20 25.16
C PHE A 326 -3.03 -44.11 26.41
N GLN A 327 -3.75 -45.24 26.40
CA GLN A 327 -3.79 -46.23 27.48
C GLN A 327 -2.77 -47.38 27.32
N ARG A 328 -1.99 -47.45 26.23
CA ARG A 328 -0.80 -48.34 26.15
C ARG A 328 0.49 -47.53 26.25
N ARG A 329 0.77 -46.97 27.42
CA ARG A 329 2.13 -46.71 27.93
C ARG A 329 2.10 -46.33 29.41
#